data_AF-K2D9M5-F1
#
_entry.id   AF-K2D9M5-F1
#
_cell.length_a   1.000
_cell.length_b   1.000
_cell.length_c   1.000
_cell.angle_alpha   90.00
_cell.angle_beta   90.00
_cell.angle_gamma   90.00
#
_symmetry.space_group_name_H-M   'P 1'
#
loop_
_entity.id
_entity.type
_entity.pdbx_description
1 polymer ?
#
loop_
_entity_poly.entity_id
_entity_poly.type
_entity_poly.pdbx_seq_one_letter_code
_entity_poly.pdbx_strand_id
1 'polypeptide(L)'
;MKTNTLTKLAVVSLLFISPLVYTSATQNVLPAGEGKNLQNESLPKLDAPRVQLTKAENQERRCELVTQRIADKIARYKNLEKRHQGIYLGLGNKLENLVNRLKEDGYTGENITALETDMTKLDELSEKLKANYSDYLAKLEELKSASCEDSDINFTQALKTAREELAATREVIQEIKDFYLTEVKPHIAAMREQIKEEKLNREQNEKPENEATDTEEEQD
;
A
#
# COMPACT_ATOMS: atom_id res chain seq x y z
N MET A 1 12.99 14.08 45.34
CA MET A 1 12.04 15.10 44.86
C MET A 1 12.80 16.30 44.34
N LYS A 2 12.90 16.44 43.01
CA LYS A 2 13.31 17.66 42.29
C LYS A 2 12.91 17.45 40.83
N THR A 3 11.72 17.92 40.48
CA THR A 3 11.21 17.94 39.11
C THR A 3 11.68 19.23 38.45
N ASN A 4 12.42 19.12 37.35
CA ASN A 4 12.61 20.21 36.41
C ASN A 4 12.07 19.82 35.04
N THR A 5 11.19 20.69 34.57
CA THR A 5 10.50 20.78 33.30
C THR A 5 11.44 21.09 32.14
N LEU A 6 11.07 20.67 30.92
CA LEU A 6 10.97 21.51 29.69
C LEU A 6 11.06 20.64 28.42
N THR A 7 9.86 20.38 27.88
CA THR A 7 9.50 20.45 26.45
C THR A 7 10.64 20.54 25.43
N LYS A 8 10.79 19.47 24.63
CA LYS A 8 11.34 19.56 23.27
C LYS A 8 10.28 19.08 22.28
N LEU A 9 9.58 20.07 21.73
CA LEU A 9 8.78 19.95 20.52
C LEU A 9 9.77 19.67 19.36
N ALA A 10 9.79 18.45 18.84
CA ALA A 10 10.51 18.14 17.62
C ALA A 10 9.63 18.57 16.43
N VAL A 11 10.04 19.67 15.80
CA VAL A 11 9.53 20.18 14.54
C VAL A 11 9.84 19.15 13.45
N VAL A 12 8.84 18.34 13.07
CA VAL A 12 8.92 17.52 11.87
C VAL A 12 8.76 18.45 10.67
N SER A 13 9.86 18.66 9.96
CA SER A 13 9.91 19.40 8.70
C SER A 13 9.03 18.69 7.67
N LEU A 14 7.83 19.24 7.49
CA LEU A 14 6.93 19.03 6.36
C LEU A 14 7.62 19.56 5.09
N LEU A 15 8.32 18.70 4.36
CA LEU A 15 8.73 18.98 2.99
C LEU A 15 7.54 18.78 2.05
N PHE A 16 6.77 19.87 1.95
CA PHE A 16 5.96 20.24 0.80
C PHE A 16 6.80 20.23 -0.48
N ILE A 17 6.56 19.27 -1.37
CA ILE A 17 6.81 19.43 -2.81
C ILE A 17 5.66 18.78 -3.58
N SER A 18 4.63 19.57 -3.85
CA SER A 18 4.14 19.81 -5.22
C SER A 18 2.93 20.75 -5.13
N PRO A 19 3.04 21.99 -5.64
CA PRO A 19 1.86 22.79 -5.89
C PRO A 19 1.16 22.17 -7.09
N LEU A 20 0.09 21.42 -6.85
CA LEU A 20 -0.91 21.21 -7.89
C LEU A 20 -1.59 22.56 -8.05
N VAL A 21 -1.06 23.33 -9.00
CA VAL A 21 -1.63 24.59 -9.47
C VAL A 21 -3.04 24.25 -9.90
N TYR A 22 -4.01 24.62 -9.07
CA TYR A 22 -5.36 24.85 -9.53
C TYR A 22 -5.24 25.97 -10.55
N THR A 23 -5.16 25.60 -11.83
CA THR A 23 -5.58 26.49 -12.89
C THR A 23 -7.06 26.75 -12.62
N SER A 24 -7.35 27.85 -11.94
CA SER A 24 -8.64 28.50 -12.03
C SER A 24 -8.96 28.56 -13.52
N ALA A 25 -10.08 27.95 -13.90
CA ALA A 25 -10.65 28.14 -15.21
C ALA A 25 -10.79 29.66 -15.38
N THR A 26 -9.89 30.25 -16.19
CA THR A 26 -10.14 31.55 -16.76
C THR A 26 -11.44 31.38 -17.52
N GLN A 27 -12.48 32.03 -17.01
CA GLN A 27 -13.66 32.32 -17.79
C GLN A 27 -13.15 33.14 -18.98
N ASN A 28 -12.90 32.47 -20.10
CA ASN A 28 -12.92 33.12 -21.39
C ASN A 28 -14.37 33.56 -21.59
N VAL A 29 -14.71 34.69 -20.98
CA VAL A 29 -15.83 35.53 -21.43
C VAL A 29 -15.43 35.91 -22.85
N LEU A 30 -15.99 35.18 -23.81
CA LEU A 30 -15.90 35.53 -25.22
C LEU A 30 -16.27 37.02 -25.33
N PRO A 31 -15.50 37.83 -26.06
CA PRO A 31 -15.92 39.20 -26.33
C PRO A 31 -17.29 39.13 -26.99
N ALA A 32 -18.26 39.85 -26.43
CA ALA A 32 -19.56 40.07 -27.04
C ALA A 32 -19.34 40.81 -28.36
N GLY A 33 -19.05 40.03 -29.41
CA GLY A 33 -19.00 40.47 -30.77
C GLY A 33 -20.39 40.94 -31.15
N GLU A 34 -20.46 42.23 -31.50
CA GLU A 34 -21.51 42.92 -32.21
C GLU A 34 -22.47 41.96 -32.93
N GLY A 35 -23.67 41.81 -32.35
CA GLY A 35 -24.73 40.95 -32.87
C GLY A 35 -25.22 41.46 -34.22
N LYS A 36 -24.55 41.05 -35.30
CA LYS A 36 -25.16 41.05 -36.63
C LYS A 36 -26.34 40.09 -36.57
N ASN A 37 -27.52 40.61 -36.89
CA ASN A 37 -28.76 39.86 -37.09
C ASN A 37 -28.53 38.72 -38.11
N LEU A 38 -28.16 37.53 -37.61
CA LEU A 38 -28.26 36.27 -38.32
C LEU A 38 -29.64 35.66 -38.02
N GLN A 39 -30.69 36.39 -38.35
CA GLN A 39 -32.02 35.81 -38.51
C GLN A 39 -32.18 35.54 -40.01
N ASN A 40 -32.27 34.26 -40.38
CA ASN A 40 -32.44 33.71 -41.74
C ASN A 40 -31.21 33.15 -42.47
N GLU A 41 -30.21 32.63 -41.77
CA GLU A 41 -29.46 31.50 -42.34
C GLU A 41 -30.10 30.22 -41.81
N SER A 42 -30.92 29.57 -42.63
CA SER A 42 -31.49 28.28 -42.28
C SER A 42 -30.33 27.31 -42.05
N LEU A 43 -30.04 26.99 -40.78
CA LEU A 43 -29.19 25.85 -40.44
C LEU A 43 -29.63 24.68 -41.33
N PRO A 44 -28.71 24.04 -42.07
CA PRO A 44 -29.08 22.92 -42.92
C PRO A 44 -29.81 21.91 -42.04
N LYS A 45 -31.06 21.58 -42.39
CA LYS A 45 -31.86 20.60 -41.65
C LYS A 45 -31.01 19.34 -41.53
N LEU A 46 -30.62 19.02 -40.30
CA LEU A 46 -29.81 17.85 -40.02
C LEU A 46 -30.63 16.62 -40.40
N ASP A 47 -30.29 15.96 -41.51
CA ASP A 47 -31.00 14.78 -41.97
C ASP A 47 -30.97 13.73 -40.85
N ALA A 48 -32.15 13.26 -40.40
CA ALA A 48 -32.28 12.30 -39.31
C ALA A 48 -31.33 11.06 -39.41
N PRO A 49 -31.03 10.52 -40.61
CA PRO A 49 -30.04 9.46 -40.77
C PRO A 49 -28.60 9.87 -40.38
N ARG A 50 -28.18 11.10 -40.69
CA ARG A 50 -26.83 11.61 -40.34
C ARG A 50 -26.69 11.78 -38.83
N VAL A 51 -27.74 12.27 -38.17
CA VAL A 51 -27.75 12.43 -36.69
C VAL A 51 -27.63 11.08 -35.99
N GLN A 52 -28.29 10.05 -36.52
CA GLN A 52 -28.22 8.70 -35.96
C GLN A 52 -26.84 8.07 -36.14
N LEU A 53 -26.21 8.24 -37.31
CA LEU A 53 -24.84 7.76 -37.57
C LEU A 53 -23.83 8.41 -36.62
N THR A 54 -23.86 9.74 -36.50
CA THR A 54 -22.97 10.47 -35.58
C THR A 54 -23.21 10.07 -34.12
N LYS A 55 -24.45 9.76 -33.72
CA LYS A 55 -24.75 9.26 -32.38
C LYS A 55 -24.16 7.86 -32.15
N ALA A 56 -24.27 6.97 -33.12
CA ALA A 56 -23.71 5.62 -33.06
C ALA A 56 -22.18 5.64 -33.01
N GLU A 57 -21.52 6.41 -33.89
CA GLU A 57 -20.06 6.59 -33.89
C GLU A 57 -19.54 7.16 -32.56
N ASN A 58 -20.26 8.14 -31.99
CA ASN A 58 -19.91 8.70 -30.69
C ASN A 58 -20.10 7.69 -29.55
N GLN A 59 -21.10 6.81 -29.63
CA GLN A 59 -21.32 5.76 -28.64
C GLN A 59 -20.21 4.70 -28.71
N GLU A 60 -19.86 4.25 -29.92
CA GLU A 60 -18.77 3.31 -30.17
C GLU A 60 -17.44 3.86 -29.65
N ARG A 61 -17.11 5.11 -29.99
CA ARG A 61 -15.89 5.78 -29.48
C ARG A 61 -15.87 5.89 -27.95
N ARG A 62 -17.01 6.15 -27.31
CA ARG A 62 -17.11 6.20 -25.84
C ARG A 62 -16.88 4.83 -25.22
N CYS A 63 -17.48 3.78 -25.79
CA CYS A 63 -17.27 2.39 -25.38
C CYS A 63 -15.79 2.03 -25.49
N GLU A 64 -15.15 2.28 -26.64
CA GLU A 64 -13.72 2.00 -26.85
C GLU A 64 -12.84 2.66 -25.79
N LEU A 65 -13.04 3.96 -25.54
CA LEU A 65 -12.26 4.70 -24.54
C LEU A 65 -12.48 4.18 -23.12
N VAL A 66 -13.70 3.78 -22.77
CA VAL A 66 -14.01 3.22 -21.45
C VAL A 66 -13.39 1.83 -21.30
N THR A 67 -13.55 0.95 -22.29
CA THR A 67 -12.94 -0.37 -22.31
C THR A 67 -11.42 -0.29 -22.21
N GLN A 68 -10.79 0.63 -22.94
CA GLN A 68 -9.34 0.85 -22.87
C GLN A 68 -8.90 1.29 -21.46
N ARG A 69 -9.61 2.26 -20.86
CA ARG A 69 -9.30 2.72 -19.49
C ARG A 69 -9.47 1.60 -18.45
N ILE A 70 -10.43 0.72 -18.64
CA ILE A 70 -10.64 -0.43 -17.74
C ILE A 70 -9.52 -1.46 -17.95
N ALA A 71 -9.12 -1.74 -19.19
CA ALA A 71 -8.00 -2.62 -19.51
C ALA A 71 -6.68 -2.11 -18.89
N ASP A 72 -6.41 -0.81 -18.98
CA ASP A 72 -5.23 -0.18 -18.36
C ASP A 72 -5.25 -0.33 -16.83
N LYS A 73 -6.43 -0.19 -16.21
CA LYS A 73 -6.59 -0.43 -14.76
C LYS A 73 -6.32 -1.88 -14.41
N ILE A 74 -6.87 -2.84 -15.15
CA ILE A 74 -6.62 -4.27 -14.94
C ILE A 74 -5.13 -4.57 -15.01
N ALA A 75 -4.44 -4.09 -16.05
CA ALA A 75 -3.00 -4.28 -16.20
C ALA A 75 -2.21 -3.67 -15.03
N ARG A 76 -2.55 -2.44 -14.62
CA ARG A 76 -1.94 -1.78 -13.45
C ARG A 76 -2.12 -2.59 -12.17
N TYR A 77 -3.33 -3.11 -11.92
CA TYR A 77 -3.62 -3.81 -10.67
C TYR A 77 -3.05 -5.23 -10.64
N LYS A 78 -2.95 -5.93 -11.78
CA LYS A 78 -2.16 -7.16 -11.89
C LYS A 78 -0.68 -6.93 -11.55
N ASN A 79 -0.11 -5.80 -11.97
CA ASN A 79 1.26 -5.45 -11.60
C ASN A 79 1.41 -5.10 -10.11
N LEU A 80 0.41 -4.43 -9.53
CA LEU A 80 0.39 -4.13 -8.09
C LEU A 80 0.25 -5.38 -7.23
N GLU A 81 -0.63 -6.30 -7.62
CA GLU A 81 -0.77 -7.61 -6.99
C GLU A 81 0.58 -8.34 -6.95
N LYS A 82 1.23 -8.52 -8.11
CA LYS A 82 2.56 -9.13 -8.20
C LYS A 82 3.59 -8.45 -7.30
N ARG A 83 3.59 -7.11 -7.27
CA ARG A 83 4.50 -6.33 -6.43
C ARG A 83 4.27 -6.59 -4.95
N HIS A 84 3.02 -6.52 -4.48
CA HIS A 84 2.70 -6.75 -3.07
C HIS A 84 3.00 -8.17 -2.65
N GLN A 85 2.60 -9.16 -3.47
CA GLN A 85 2.91 -10.57 -3.22
C GLN A 85 4.42 -10.80 -3.13
N GLY A 86 5.21 -10.22 -4.04
CA GLY A 86 6.67 -10.30 -3.97
C GLY A 86 7.28 -9.66 -2.72
N ILE A 87 6.70 -8.56 -2.23
CA ILE A 87 7.15 -7.90 -0.99
C ILE A 87 6.86 -8.77 0.23
N TYR A 88 5.65 -9.30 0.36
CA TYR A 88 5.23 -10.04 1.56
C TYR A 88 5.84 -11.44 1.61
N LEU A 89 5.95 -12.13 0.47
CA LEU A 89 6.73 -13.36 0.37
C LEU A 89 8.21 -13.11 0.73
N GLY A 90 8.79 -12.03 0.21
CA GLY A 90 10.16 -11.65 0.54
C GLY A 90 10.37 -11.30 2.01
N LEU A 91 9.35 -10.79 2.69
CA LEU A 91 9.38 -10.53 4.13
C LEU A 91 9.27 -11.84 4.93
N GLY A 92 8.33 -12.72 4.58
CA GLY A 92 8.18 -14.05 5.18
C GLY A 92 9.48 -14.85 5.11
N ASN A 93 10.10 -14.93 3.93
CA ASN A 93 11.38 -15.60 3.74
C ASN A 93 12.50 -14.99 4.60
N LYS A 94 12.51 -13.67 4.82
CA LYS A 94 13.52 -13.03 5.69
C LYS A 94 13.32 -13.36 7.16
N LEU A 95 12.07 -13.43 7.61
CA LEU A 95 11.73 -13.84 8.97
C LEU A 95 12.09 -15.31 9.19
N GLU A 96 11.74 -16.18 8.25
CA GLU A 96 12.08 -17.60 8.29
C GLU A 96 13.60 -17.81 8.39
N ASN A 97 14.36 -17.17 7.51
CA ASN A 97 15.82 -17.25 7.55
C ASN A 97 16.41 -16.71 8.86
N LEU A 98 15.81 -15.67 9.43
CA LEU A 98 16.22 -15.15 10.73
C LEU A 98 15.97 -16.20 11.83
N VAL A 99 14.75 -16.73 11.91
CA VAL A 99 14.36 -17.74 12.92
C VAL A 99 15.24 -18.99 12.81
N ASN A 100 15.47 -19.49 11.60
CA ASN A 100 16.29 -20.69 11.38
C ASN A 100 17.73 -20.47 11.88
N ARG A 101 18.34 -19.34 11.52
CA ARG A 101 19.69 -18.99 12.00
C ARG A 101 19.75 -18.85 13.52
N LEU A 102 18.74 -18.24 14.13
CA LEU A 102 18.69 -18.09 15.59
C LEU A 102 18.60 -19.45 16.29
N LYS A 103 17.80 -20.37 15.75
CA LYS A 103 17.72 -21.74 16.27
C LYS A 103 19.02 -22.51 16.10
N GLU A 104 19.69 -22.35 14.95
CA GLU A 104 21.01 -22.94 14.71
C GLU A 104 22.08 -22.42 15.69
N ASP A 105 22.01 -21.13 16.03
CA ASP A 105 22.86 -20.48 17.04
C ASP A 105 22.47 -20.85 18.49
N GLY A 106 21.43 -21.67 18.68
CA GLY A 106 20.96 -22.18 19.98
C GLY A 106 20.04 -21.24 20.75
N TYR A 107 19.58 -20.14 20.13
CA TYR A 107 18.57 -19.28 20.75
C TYR A 107 17.22 -19.98 20.80
N THR A 108 16.53 -19.84 21.93
CA THR A 108 15.19 -20.41 22.19
C THR A 108 14.36 -19.41 23.02
N GLY A 109 13.07 -19.67 23.17
CA GLY A 109 12.18 -18.89 24.05
C GLY A 109 11.06 -18.14 23.32
N GLU A 110 10.34 -17.33 24.08
CA GLU A 110 9.07 -16.70 23.65
C GLU A 110 9.25 -15.77 22.44
N ASN A 111 10.38 -15.07 22.33
CA ASN A 111 10.65 -14.17 21.19
C ASN A 111 10.75 -14.92 19.86
N ILE A 112 11.29 -16.15 19.85
CA ILE A 112 11.35 -16.98 18.64
C ILE A 112 9.95 -17.48 18.30
N THR A 113 9.21 -17.99 19.29
CA THR A 113 7.82 -18.44 19.10
C THR A 113 6.91 -17.32 18.57
N ALA A 114 7.13 -16.08 19.04
CA ALA A 114 6.41 -14.91 18.55
C ALA A 114 6.72 -14.64 17.06
N LEU A 115 7.99 -14.69 16.65
CA LEU A 115 8.37 -14.52 15.24
C LEU A 115 7.81 -15.63 14.33
N GLU A 116 7.68 -16.86 14.81
CA GLU A 116 7.05 -17.95 14.06
C GLU A 116 5.54 -17.75 13.90
N THR A 117 4.89 -17.28 14.97
CA THR A 117 3.48 -16.90 14.95
C THR A 117 3.26 -15.75 13.97
N ASP A 118 4.19 -14.78 13.97
CA ASP A 118 4.14 -13.64 13.06
C ASP A 118 4.23 -14.05 11.59
N MET A 119 5.09 -15.02 11.26
CA MET A 119 5.21 -15.56 9.91
C MET A 119 3.89 -16.17 9.44
N THR A 120 3.27 -16.99 10.29
CA THR A 120 1.97 -17.60 9.99
C THR A 120 0.92 -16.51 9.74
N LYS A 121 0.91 -15.47 10.57
CA LYS A 121 -0.05 -14.38 10.41
C LYS A 121 0.20 -13.55 9.15
N LEU A 122 1.46 -13.31 8.79
CA LEU A 122 1.83 -12.62 7.57
C LEU A 122 1.35 -13.38 6.33
N ASP A 123 1.49 -14.72 6.34
CA ASP A 123 1.03 -15.58 5.24
C ASP A 123 -0.50 -15.54 5.10
N GLU A 124 -1.25 -15.62 6.21
CA GLU A 124 -2.70 -15.45 6.20
C GLU A 124 -3.14 -14.12 5.58
N LEU A 125 -2.49 -13.03 5.98
CA LEU A 125 -2.81 -11.70 5.45
C LEU A 125 -2.41 -11.56 3.98
N SER A 126 -1.31 -12.19 3.55
CA SER A 126 -0.86 -12.20 2.16
C SER A 126 -1.85 -12.94 1.25
N GLU A 127 -2.38 -14.09 1.70
CA GLU A 127 -3.42 -14.83 0.98
C GLU A 127 -4.76 -14.07 0.97
N LYS A 128 -5.12 -13.41 2.08
CA LYS A 128 -6.29 -12.51 2.12
C LYS A 128 -6.16 -11.38 1.09
N LEU A 129 -4.98 -10.78 0.97
CA LEU A 129 -4.74 -9.72 0.00
C LEU A 129 -4.85 -10.22 -1.44
N LYS A 130 -4.34 -11.42 -1.72
CA LYS A 130 -4.45 -12.08 -3.02
C LYS A 130 -5.89 -12.33 -3.41
N ALA A 131 -6.72 -12.82 -2.49
CA ALA A 131 -8.15 -13.00 -2.70
C ALA A 131 -8.83 -11.67 -3.06
N ASN A 132 -8.60 -10.60 -2.28
CA ASN A 132 -9.18 -9.28 -2.56
C ASN A 132 -8.74 -8.72 -3.93
N TYR A 133 -7.49 -8.96 -4.34
CA TYR A 133 -7.05 -8.60 -5.69
C TYR A 133 -7.80 -9.37 -6.77
N SER A 134 -7.98 -10.69 -6.59
CA SER A 134 -8.74 -11.54 -7.50
C SER A 134 -10.17 -11.04 -7.66
N ASP A 135 -10.85 -10.73 -6.56
CA ASP A 135 -12.23 -10.25 -6.55
C ASP A 135 -12.33 -8.88 -7.24
N TYR A 136 -11.44 -7.95 -6.90
CA TYR A 136 -11.41 -6.64 -7.54
C TYR A 136 -11.14 -6.72 -9.05
N LEU A 137 -10.20 -7.57 -9.47
CA LEU A 137 -9.89 -7.76 -10.89
C LEU A 137 -11.07 -8.40 -11.64
N ALA A 138 -11.76 -9.37 -11.02
CA ALA A 138 -12.99 -9.94 -11.58
C ALA A 138 -14.06 -8.87 -11.79
N LYS A 139 -14.26 -7.96 -10.82
CA LYS A 139 -15.20 -6.83 -10.97
C LYS A 139 -14.80 -5.82 -12.04
N LEU A 140 -13.50 -5.62 -12.27
CA LEU A 140 -13.06 -4.81 -13.40
C LEU A 140 -13.34 -5.46 -14.75
N GLU A 141 -13.19 -6.79 -14.87
CA GLU A 141 -13.54 -7.51 -16.10
C GLU A 141 -15.06 -7.52 -16.35
N GLU A 142 -15.88 -7.70 -15.30
CA GLU A 142 -17.35 -7.53 -15.39
C GLU A 142 -17.71 -6.11 -15.88
N LEU A 143 -17.09 -5.07 -15.30
CA LEU A 143 -17.31 -3.68 -15.69
C LEU A 143 -16.89 -3.40 -17.14
N LYS A 144 -15.83 -4.08 -17.62
CA LYS A 144 -15.37 -3.97 -19.00
C LYS A 144 -16.45 -4.45 -19.97
N SER A 145 -17.07 -5.60 -19.70
CA SER A 145 -18.15 -6.16 -20.51
C SER A 145 -19.41 -5.31 -20.48
N ALA A 146 -19.80 -4.82 -19.29
CA ALA A 146 -20.99 -3.97 -19.13
C ALA A 146 -20.85 -2.59 -19.81
N SER A 147 -19.63 -2.09 -20.05
CA SER A 147 -19.40 -0.72 -20.54
C SER A 147 -19.95 -0.40 -21.94
N CYS A 148 -20.29 -1.42 -22.72
CA CYS A 148 -20.69 -1.27 -24.13
C CYS A 148 -22.09 -1.79 -24.45
N GLU A 149 -22.65 -2.67 -23.63
CA GLU A 149 -23.90 -3.40 -23.92
C GLU A 149 -25.05 -3.06 -22.96
N ASP A 150 -24.74 -2.51 -21.78
CA ASP A 150 -25.69 -2.40 -20.68
C ASP A 150 -26.29 -1.00 -20.48
N SER A 151 -27.45 -0.96 -19.82
CA SER A 151 -28.06 0.29 -19.35
C SER A 151 -27.16 1.03 -18.35
N ASP A 152 -27.26 2.37 -18.29
CA ASP A 152 -26.48 3.21 -17.36
C ASP A 152 -26.55 2.75 -15.88
N ILE A 153 -27.63 2.07 -15.49
CA ILE A 153 -27.88 1.54 -14.15
C ILE A 153 -26.93 0.36 -13.84
N ASN A 154 -26.82 -0.61 -14.75
CA ASN A 154 -25.97 -1.79 -14.57
C ASN A 154 -24.49 -1.40 -14.49
N PHE A 155 -24.06 -0.46 -15.34
CA PHE A 155 -22.70 0.08 -15.30
C PHE A 155 -22.39 0.78 -13.97
N THR A 156 -23.33 1.59 -13.46
CA THR A 156 -23.15 2.31 -12.20
C THR A 156 -23.04 1.34 -11.01
N GLN A 157 -23.86 0.29 -11.00
CA GLN A 157 -23.81 -0.73 -9.96
C GLN A 157 -22.50 -1.53 -10.01
N ALA A 158 -22.07 -1.97 -11.20
CA ALA A 158 -20.79 -2.67 -11.37
C ALA A 158 -19.60 -1.80 -10.94
N LEU A 159 -19.63 -0.50 -11.26
CA LEU A 159 -18.61 0.45 -10.82
C LEU A 159 -18.59 0.64 -9.30
N LYS A 160 -19.76 0.64 -8.66
CA LYS A 160 -19.87 0.74 -7.20
C LYS A 160 -19.23 -0.49 -6.54
N THR A 161 -19.60 -1.70 -6.96
CA THR A 161 -19.05 -2.94 -6.42
C THR A 161 -17.53 -3.01 -6.65
N ALA A 162 -17.04 -2.64 -7.83
CA ALA A 162 -15.59 -2.57 -8.07
C ALA A 162 -14.86 -1.60 -7.12
N ARG A 163 -15.50 -0.50 -6.69
CA ARG A 163 -14.92 0.43 -5.72
C ARG A 163 -14.90 -0.14 -4.30
N GLU A 164 -15.93 -0.89 -3.93
CA GLU A 164 -16.01 -1.58 -2.63
C GLU A 164 -14.89 -2.63 -2.51
N GLU A 165 -14.67 -3.45 -3.55
CA GLU A 165 -13.58 -4.44 -3.57
C GLU A 165 -12.19 -3.78 -3.51
N LEU A 166 -12.02 -2.63 -4.16
CA LEU A 166 -10.78 -1.86 -4.06
C LEU A 166 -10.57 -1.30 -2.64
N ALA A 167 -11.64 -0.91 -1.95
CA ALA A 167 -11.55 -0.45 -0.56
C ALA A 167 -11.12 -1.61 0.35
N ALA A 168 -11.76 -2.78 0.22
CA ALA A 168 -11.38 -3.99 0.95
C ALA A 168 -9.92 -4.39 0.68
N THR A 169 -9.44 -4.28 -0.57
CA THR A 169 -8.03 -4.52 -0.90
C THR A 169 -7.09 -3.57 -0.13
N ARG A 170 -7.45 -2.28 -0.04
CA ARG A 170 -6.65 -1.27 0.68
C ARG A 170 -6.64 -1.49 2.18
N GLU A 171 -7.75 -1.93 2.75
CA GLU A 171 -7.84 -2.27 4.18
C GLU A 171 -6.87 -3.39 4.53
N VAL A 172 -6.79 -4.45 3.72
CA VAL A 172 -5.84 -5.54 3.97
C VAL A 172 -4.37 -5.08 3.83
N ILE A 173 -4.06 -4.22 2.85
CA ILE A 173 -2.71 -3.63 2.75
C ILE A 173 -2.35 -2.85 4.02
N GLN A 174 -3.32 -2.11 4.56
CA GLN A 174 -3.13 -1.34 5.79
C GLN A 174 -2.99 -2.27 7.00
N GLU A 175 -3.81 -3.33 7.09
CA GLU A 175 -3.73 -4.37 8.11
C GLU A 175 -2.33 -5.02 8.14
N ILE A 176 -1.77 -5.38 6.98
CA ILE A 176 -0.40 -5.93 6.89
C ILE A 176 0.64 -4.92 7.38
N LYS A 177 0.50 -3.66 6.98
CA LYS A 177 1.44 -2.60 7.38
C LYS A 177 1.41 -2.40 8.89
N ASP A 178 0.21 -2.36 9.48
CA ASP A 178 0.03 -2.16 10.91
C ASP A 178 0.57 -3.37 11.66
N PHE A 179 0.20 -4.58 11.26
CA PHE A 179 0.74 -5.83 11.81
C PHE A 179 2.28 -5.86 11.81
N TYR A 180 2.93 -5.47 10.71
CA TYR A 180 4.39 -5.41 10.66
C TYR A 180 4.97 -4.40 11.66
N LEU A 181 4.33 -3.25 11.83
CA LEU A 181 4.82 -2.18 12.69
C LEU A 181 4.56 -2.44 14.18
N THR A 182 3.44 -3.08 14.52
CA THR A 182 3.00 -3.29 15.90
C THR A 182 3.42 -4.63 16.47
N GLU A 183 3.56 -5.68 15.65
CA GLU A 183 3.91 -7.03 16.11
C GLU A 183 5.33 -7.41 15.68
N VAL A 184 5.55 -7.54 14.37
CA VAL A 184 6.79 -8.09 13.81
C VAL A 184 8.02 -7.29 14.22
N LYS A 185 7.95 -5.96 14.04
CA LYS A 185 9.10 -5.09 14.28
C LYS A 185 9.49 -5.08 15.77
N PRO A 186 8.55 -4.96 16.73
CA PRO A 186 8.85 -5.16 18.15
C PRO A 186 9.45 -6.53 18.48
N HIS A 187 8.92 -7.63 17.95
CA HIS A 187 9.47 -8.97 18.20
C HIS A 187 10.92 -9.10 17.68
N ILE A 188 11.23 -8.57 16.51
CA ILE A 188 12.61 -8.50 16.01
C ILE A 188 13.51 -7.68 16.95
N ALA A 189 13.01 -6.55 17.48
CA ALA A 189 13.77 -5.71 18.39
C ALA A 189 14.04 -6.43 19.72
N ALA A 190 13.03 -7.08 20.30
CA ALA A 190 13.17 -7.88 21.52
C ALA A 190 14.20 -9.01 21.33
N MET A 191 14.15 -9.70 20.19
CA MET A 191 15.13 -10.74 19.86
C MET A 191 16.56 -10.19 19.75
N ARG A 192 16.74 -8.98 19.20
CA ARG A 192 18.07 -8.34 19.15
C ARG A 192 18.63 -8.01 20.53
N GLU A 193 17.78 -7.52 21.44
CA GLU A 193 18.21 -7.23 22.81
C GLU A 193 18.53 -8.53 23.57
N GLN A 194 17.70 -9.58 23.44
CA GLN A 194 18.00 -10.89 24.02
C GLN A 194 19.37 -11.44 23.56
N ILE A 195 19.65 -11.38 22.25
CA ILE A 195 20.95 -11.81 21.68
C ILE A 195 22.11 -11.03 22.31
N LYS A 196 21.93 -9.72 22.50
CA LYS A 196 22.96 -8.84 23.05
C LYS A 196 23.23 -9.14 24.52
N GLU A 197 22.18 -9.33 25.32
CA GLU A 197 22.28 -9.68 26.74
C GLU A 197 22.94 -11.05 26.94
N GLU A 198 22.53 -12.06 26.17
CA GLU A 198 23.12 -13.39 26.25
C GLU A 198 24.61 -13.40 25.85
N LYS A 199 25.01 -12.62 24.83
CA LYS A 199 26.42 -12.47 24.46
C LYS A 199 27.24 -11.78 25.55
N LEU A 200 26.72 -10.70 26.13
CA LEU A 200 27.39 -9.97 27.20
C LEU A 200 27.59 -10.86 28.44
N ASN A 201 26.60 -11.69 28.77
CA ASN A 201 26.68 -12.64 29.87
C ASN A 201 27.70 -13.76 29.61
N ARG A 202 27.83 -14.25 28.37
CA ARG A 202 28.87 -15.23 28.01
C ARG A 202 30.27 -14.63 28.16
N GLU A 203 30.49 -13.40 27.67
CA GLU A 203 31.78 -12.71 27.77
C GLU A 203 32.21 -12.41 29.21
N GLN A 204 31.25 -12.11 30.11
CA GLN A 204 31.54 -11.89 31.53
C GLN A 204 31.86 -13.19 32.28
N ASN A 205 31.22 -14.30 31.92
CA ASN A 205 31.45 -15.60 32.55
C ASN A 205 32.72 -16.31 32.04
N GLU A 206 33.24 -15.93 30.88
CA GLU A 206 34.47 -16.49 30.29
C GLU A 206 35.76 -15.74 30.69
N LYS A 207 35.65 -14.61 31.42
CA LYS A 207 36.83 -13.89 31.93
C LYS A 207 37.27 -14.50 33.27
N PRO A 208 38.39 -15.24 33.35
CA PRO A 208 38.80 -15.87 34.60
C PRO A 208 39.14 -14.80 35.64
N GLU A 209 38.60 -14.94 36.85
CA GLU A 209 39.21 -14.44 38.08
C GLU A 209 40.60 -15.07 38.21
N ASN A 210 41.60 -14.39 37.66
CA ASN A 210 43.00 -14.59 38.05
C ASN A 210 43.58 -13.23 38.41
N GLU A 211 43.01 -12.66 39.48
CA GLU A 211 43.65 -11.67 40.35
C GLU A 211 43.44 -12.15 41.79
N ALA A 212 43.93 -13.35 42.10
CA ALA A 212 44.19 -13.76 43.47
C ALA A 212 45.64 -13.40 43.80
N THR A 213 45.78 -12.39 44.66
CA THR A 213 46.75 -12.36 45.79
C THR A 213 48.16 -12.86 45.52
N ASP A 214 49.11 -11.92 45.41
CA ASP A 214 50.47 -12.10 45.94
C ASP A 214 50.94 -10.76 46.53
N THR A 215 50.62 -10.56 47.80
CA THR A 215 51.48 -9.81 48.73
C THR A 215 51.13 -10.26 50.14
N GLU A 216 51.58 -11.48 50.49
CA GLU A 216 51.82 -11.80 51.90
C GLU A 216 53.04 -11.00 52.36
N GLU A 217 52.88 -10.40 53.54
CA GLU A 217 53.94 -9.83 54.36
C GLU A 217 54.96 -10.92 54.73
N GLU A 218 56.25 -10.60 54.70
CA GLU A 218 57.19 -11.20 55.67
C GLU A 218 58.17 -10.13 56.17
N GLN A 219 58.23 -10.03 57.50
CA GLN A 219 59.06 -9.15 58.31
C GLN A 219 60.51 -9.63 58.33
N ASP A 220 61.47 -8.70 58.25
CA ASP A 220 62.54 -8.48 59.26
C ASP A 220 63.29 -7.16 58.99
#